data_AF-A0A944AD03-F1
#
_entry.id   AF-A0A944AD03-F1
#
_cell.length_a   1.000
_cell.length_b   1.000
_cell.length_c   1.000
_cell.angle_alpha   90.00
_cell.angle_beta   90.00
_cell.angle_gamma   90.00
#
_symmetry.space_group_name_H-M   'P 1'
#
loop_
_entity.id
_entity.type
_entity.pdbx_description
1 polymer ?
#
loop_
_entity_poly.entity_id
_entity_poly.type
_entity_poly.pdbx_seq_one_letter_code
_entity_poly.pdbx_strand_id
1 'polypeptide(L)'
;MTESIKYICKYFSDLSLEELYGILKVRAEVFVIGQKCLYIDPDGKDLDSVQVFASSEGRIIACLRIFRKEKDVLQIGRVAVIEPQRGKGIGLRMMQEAIRFVSEHLQEKKIYLEAQTYAIGFYEKLGFKVISDEFLDEGIPHKGMELDICRDESRGTKDTGRAKDESYNLIYKQIEALTSGEDDVIANMSNIAAVLHSTFGFWWTGFYVVKGDELVLGPFQGPIACSRIPFGRGVCGTSWKRKESIVVPDVEQFPGHIACSSLSRSEIVVPVLRGGNVIALIDIDSKELNTFDGIDREHLERIAD
;
A
#
# COMPACT_ATOMS: atom_id res chain seq x y z
N MET A 1 5.22 1.58 34.68
CA MET A 1 4.81 2.21 33.40
C MET A 1 4.93 1.12 32.35
N THR A 2 3.85 0.71 31.72
CA THR A 2 3.86 -0.31 30.67
C THR A 2 4.56 0.28 29.44
N GLU A 3 5.66 -0.33 29.01
CA GLU A 3 6.34 0.01 27.75
C GLU A 3 5.33 -0.05 26.60
N SER A 4 5.17 1.06 25.86
CA SER A 4 4.22 1.14 24.74
C SER A 4 4.87 0.57 23.48
N ILE A 5 4.43 -0.62 23.08
CA ILE A 5 4.87 -1.28 21.84
C ILE A 5 4.00 -0.80 20.68
N LYS A 6 4.64 -0.26 19.64
CA LYS A 6 4.01 0.13 18.39
C LYS A 6 4.16 -0.99 17.35
N TYR A 7 3.11 -1.28 16.60
CA TYR A 7 3.12 -2.23 15.49
C TYR A 7 2.91 -1.44 14.20
N ILE A 8 3.79 -1.64 13.22
CA ILE A 8 3.87 -0.81 12.03
C ILE A 8 3.93 -1.74 10.81
N CYS A 9 3.18 -1.41 9.76
CA CYS A 9 3.23 -2.07 8.46
C CYS A 9 3.62 -1.04 7.41
N LYS A 10 4.64 -1.32 6.60
CA LYS A 10 5.13 -0.42 5.54
C LYS A 10 5.54 -1.21 4.32
N TYR A 11 5.34 -0.66 3.12
CA TYR A 11 6.05 -1.17 1.96
C TYR A 11 7.55 -0.96 2.15
N PHE A 12 8.36 -1.83 1.56
CA PHE A 12 9.82 -1.71 1.64
C PHE A 12 10.32 -0.34 1.18
N SER A 13 9.68 0.25 0.16
CA SER A 13 9.97 1.60 -0.34
C SER A 13 9.80 2.71 0.69
N ASP A 14 9.01 2.48 1.74
CA ASP A 14 8.58 3.51 2.69
C ASP A 14 9.34 3.41 4.03
N LEU A 15 10.29 2.47 4.11
CA LEU A 15 11.13 2.29 5.29
C LEU A 15 12.19 3.40 5.38
N SER A 16 12.39 3.91 6.59
CA SER A 16 13.60 4.67 6.89
C SER A 16 14.83 3.74 6.92
N LEU A 17 16.02 4.32 6.80
CA LEU A 17 17.27 3.55 6.90
C LEU A 17 17.42 2.90 8.27
N GLU A 18 16.98 3.57 9.34
CA GLU A 18 16.97 3.06 10.70
C GLU A 18 16.00 1.89 10.87
N GLU A 19 14.82 1.96 10.24
CA GLU A 19 13.84 0.88 10.26
C GLU A 19 14.37 -0.35 9.51
N LEU A 20 14.90 -0.16 8.30
CA LEU A 20 15.52 -1.22 7.53
C LEU A 20 16.66 -1.89 8.31
N TYR A 21 17.58 -1.10 8.85
CA TYR A 21 18.69 -1.61 9.66
C TYR A 21 18.20 -2.35 10.90
N GLY A 22 17.16 -1.83 11.58
CA GLY A 22 16.56 -2.46 12.74
C GLY A 22 15.92 -3.82 12.43
N ILE A 23 15.19 -3.94 11.32
CA ILE A 23 14.61 -5.19 10.84
C ILE A 23 15.69 -6.22 10.53
N LEU A 24 16.70 -5.83 9.74
CA LEU A 24 17.82 -6.72 9.39
C LEU A 24 18.59 -7.17 10.62
N LYS A 25 18.78 -6.29 11.60
CA LYS A 25 19.42 -6.64 12.87
C LYS A 25 18.61 -7.69 13.64
N VAL A 26 17.29 -7.55 13.74
CA VAL A 26 16.42 -8.56 14.40
C VAL A 26 16.51 -9.89 13.67
N ARG A 27 16.47 -9.90 12.34
CA ARG A 27 16.59 -11.12 11.53
C ARG A 27 17.95 -11.80 11.73
N ALA A 28 19.04 -11.04 11.71
CA ALA A 28 20.37 -11.56 11.97
C ALA A 28 20.50 -12.16 13.39
N GLU A 29 19.96 -11.47 14.41
CA GLU A 29 19.97 -11.95 15.80
C GLU A 29 19.21 -13.27 15.95
N VAL A 30 18.05 -13.39 15.30
CA VAL A 30 17.17 -14.55 15.44
C VAL A 30 17.58 -15.72 14.54
N PHE A 31 17.73 -15.49 13.24
CA PHE A 31 17.91 -16.56 12.25
C PHE A 31 19.38 -16.92 12.00
N VAL A 32 20.30 -15.94 12.04
CA VAL A 32 21.72 -16.23 11.79
C VAL A 32 22.41 -16.63 13.08
N ILE A 33 22.35 -15.79 14.11
CA ILE A 33 23.02 -16.02 15.39
C ILE A 33 22.23 -17.03 16.22
N GLY A 34 20.94 -16.80 16.43
CA GLY A 34 20.09 -17.60 17.30
C GLY A 34 19.90 -19.04 16.82
N GLN A 35 19.62 -19.24 15.54
CA GLN A 35 19.42 -20.58 14.94
C GLN A 35 20.72 -21.22 14.43
N LYS A 36 21.84 -20.48 14.42
CA LYS A 36 23.13 -20.93 13.88
C LYS A 36 23.06 -21.37 12.40
N CYS A 37 22.15 -20.79 11.64
CA CYS A 37 22.01 -21.03 10.20
C CYS A 37 22.86 -20.02 9.43
N LEU A 38 23.82 -20.50 8.65
CA LEU A 38 24.67 -19.67 7.80
C LEU A 38 24.05 -19.56 6.41
N TYR A 39 23.22 -18.54 6.20
CA TYR A 39 22.59 -18.25 4.92
C TYR A 39 22.57 -16.74 4.67
N ILE A 40 22.31 -16.36 3.41
CA ILE A 40 22.15 -14.96 3.02
C ILE A 40 20.71 -14.55 3.33
N ASP A 41 20.53 -13.82 4.44
CA ASP A 41 19.20 -13.38 4.85
C ASP A 41 18.57 -12.32 3.92
N PRO A 42 19.29 -11.28 3.47
CA PRO A 42 18.83 -10.38 2.40
C PRO A 42 18.77 -11.11 1.07
N ASP A 43 17.69 -11.86 0.87
CA ASP A 43 17.46 -12.80 -0.23
C ASP A 43 16.89 -12.13 -1.49
N GLY A 44 16.84 -10.80 -1.53
CA GLY A 44 16.29 -10.00 -2.63
C GLY A 44 14.76 -9.86 -2.61
N LYS A 45 14.04 -10.68 -1.84
CA LYS A 45 12.56 -10.62 -1.74
C LYS A 45 12.06 -9.45 -0.90
N ASP A 46 12.96 -8.76 -0.20
CA ASP A 46 12.62 -7.58 0.58
C ASP A 46 12.15 -6.41 -0.31
N LEU A 47 12.67 -6.29 -1.54
CA LEU A 47 12.43 -5.14 -2.41
C LEU A 47 10.96 -4.95 -2.79
N ASP A 48 10.22 -6.06 -2.99
CA ASP A 48 8.81 -6.08 -3.37
C ASP A 48 7.96 -6.69 -2.25
N SER A 49 8.11 -6.16 -1.04
CA SER A 49 7.45 -6.70 0.15
C SER A 49 6.87 -5.61 1.05
N VAL A 50 5.92 -6.03 1.88
CA VAL A 50 5.49 -5.29 3.06
C VAL A 50 6.25 -5.82 4.26
N GLN A 51 6.87 -4.91 5.01
CA GLN A 51 7.54 -5.21 6.27
C GLN A 51 6.62 -4.84 7.41
N VAL A 52 6.40 -5.79 8.33
CA VAL A 52 5.62 -5.58 9.54
C VAL A 52 6.55 -5.73 10.72
N PHE A 53 6.59 -4.75 11.61
CA PHE A 53 7.53 -4.75 12.73
C PHE A 53 6.96 -4.14 13.99
N ALA A 54 7.48 -4.60 15.13
CA ALA A 54 7.16 -4.05 16.44
C ALA A 54 8.33 -3.22 16.96
N SER A 55 8.05 -2.00 17.41
CA SER A 55 9.01 -1.06 17.98
C SER A 55 8.67 -0.73 19.43
N SER A 56 9.66 -0.80 20.31
CA SER A 56 9.59 -0.35 21.70
C SER A 56 10.74 0.60 21.96
N GLU A 57 10.45 1.79 22.49
CA GLU A 57 11.45 2.84 22.81
C GLU A 57 12.39 3.18 21.63
N GLY A 58 11.85 3.16 20.40
CA GLY A 58 12.60 3.43 19.17
C GLY A 58 13.47 2.27 18.69
N ARG A 59 13.47 1.12 19.38
CA ARG A 59 14.15 -0.10 18.95
C ARG A 59 13.16 -1.09 18.35
N ILE A 60 13.49 -1.61 17.16
CA ILE A 60 12.77 -2.73 16.57
C ILE A 60 13.10 -4.01 17.34
N ILE A 61 12.07 -4.71 17.79
CA ILE A 61 12.16 -5.91 18.65
C ILE A 61 11.51 -7.15 18.04
N ALA A 62 10.71 -6.97 16.98
CA ALA A 62 10.13 -8.06 16.22
C ALA A 62 9.88 -7.61 14.78
N CYS A 63 9.90 -8.55 13.85
CA CYS A 63 9.56 -8.30 12.45
C CYS A 63 8.95 -9.53 11.79
N LEU A 64 8.25 -9.32 10.69
CA LEU A 64 7.92 -10.30 9.67
C LEU A 64 7.87 -9.60 8.31
N ARG A 65 7.86 -10.40 7.25
CA ARG A 65 7.78 -9.94 5.86
C ARG A 65 6.60 -10.58 5.17
N ILE A 66 5.89 -9.81 4.35
CA ILE A 66 4.81 -10.26 3.47
C ILE A 66 5.22 -9.99 2.02
N PHE A 67 5.23 -11.01 1.18
CA PHE A 67 5.57 -10.87 -0.24
C PHE A 67 4.69 -11.79 -1.09
N ARG A 68 4.58 -11.50 -2.39
CA ARG A 68 3.77 -12.33 -3.28
C ARG A 68 4.48 -13.64 -3.58
N LYS A 69 3.80 -14.77 -3.35
CA LYS A 69 4.32 -16.10 -3.69
C LYS A 69 3.94 -16.48 -5.11
N GLU A 70 2.66 -16.35 -5.40
CA GLU A 70 2.03 -16.66 -6.68
C GLU A 70 0.73 -15.86 -6.81
N LYS A 71 0.02 -16.00 -7.93
CA LYS A 71 -1.26 -15.31 -8.13
C LYS A 71 -2.25 -15.69 -7.01
N ASP A 72 -2.92 -14.70 -6.43
CA ASP A 72 -3.94 -14.87 -5.37
C ASP A 72 -3.39 -15.34 -4.00
N VAL A 73 -2.06 -15.47 -3.83
CA VAL A 73 -1.41 -16.02 -2.62
C VAL A 73 -0.23 -15.15 -2.17
N LEU A 74 -0.35 -14.61 -0.96
CA LEU A 74 0.76 -13.96 -0.25
C LEU A 74 1.49 -14.95 0.65
N GLN A 75 2.79 -14.75 0.82
CA GLN A 75 3.59 -15.49 1.78
C GLN A 75 4.06 -14.60 2.91
N ILE A 76 3.79 -15.04 4.15
CA ILE A 76 4.43 -14.51 5.35
C ILE A 76 5.70 -15.30 5.61
N GLY A 77 6.80 -14.58 5.81
CA GLY A 77 8.09 -15.15 6.17
C GLY A 77 8.84 -14.26 7.16
N ARG A 78 10.02 -14.74 7.58
CA ARG A 78 10.92 -14.01 8.49
C ARG A 78 10.26 -13.53 9.79
N VAL A 79 9.32 -14.32 10.30
CA VAL A 79 8.64 -14.05 11.58
C VAL A 79 9.65 -14.21 12.72
N ALA A 80 10.07 -13.10 13.30
CA ALA A 80 11.13 -13.04 14.31
C ALA A 80 10.73 -12.15 15.48
N VAL A 81 11.01 -12.63 16.70
CA VAL A 81 10.95 -11.86 17.94
C VAL A 81 12.26 -12.09 18.68
N ILE A 82 12.94 -11.03 19.09
CA ILE A 82 14.20 -11.13 19.85
C ILE A 82 13.96 -11.88 21.16
N GLU A 83 14.95 -12.65 21.60
CA GLU A 83 14.82 -13.57 22.74
C GLU A 83 14.28 -12.91 24.02
N PRO A 84 14.75 -11.72 24.45
CA PRO A 84 14.24 -11.05 25.66
C PRO A 84 12.77 -10.62 25.60
N GLN A 85 12.16 -10.64 24.41
CA GLN A 85 10.79 -10.16 24.17
C GLN A 85 9.83 -11.32 23.83
N ARG A 86 10.31 -12.57 23.78
CA ARG A 86 9.48 -13.76 23.57
C ARG A 86 8.55 -14.01 24.76
N GLY A 87 7.44 -14.70 24.51
CA GLY A 87 6.44 -15.02 25.54
C GLY A 87 5.52 -13.86 25.96
N LYS A 88 5.76 -12.64 25.47
CA LYS A 88 4.97 -11.43 25.81
C LYS A 88 3.78 -11.15 24.87
N GLY A 89 3.44 -12.09 23.99
CA GLY A 89 2.34 -11.94 23.01
C GLY A 89 2.64 -11.06 21.79
N ILE A 90 3.86 -10.53 21.66
CA ILE A 90 4.26 -9.63 20.55
C ILE A 90 4.11 -10.30 19.19
N GLY A 91 4.58 -11.55 19.05
CA GLY A 91 4.46 -12.28 17.80
C GLY A 91 3.00 -12.50 17.37
N LEU A 92 2.10 -12.79 18.32
CA LEU A 92 0.67 -12.95 18.03
C LEU A 92 0.06 -11.64 17.53
N ARG A 93 0.32 -10.53 18.24
CA ARG A 93 -0.16 -9.20 17.86
C ARG A 93 0.39 -8.79 16.49
N MET A 94 1.67 -9.01 16.23
CA MET A 94 2.31 -8.71 14.94
C MET A 94 1.69 -9.51 13.78
N MET A 95 1.42 -10.80 13.98
CA MET A 95 0.70 -11.60 12.98
C MET A 95 -0.73 -11.12 12.76
N GLN A 96 -1.44 -10.71 13.82
CA GLN A 96 -2.79 -10.15 13.69
C GLN A 96 -2.80 -8.85 12.88
N GLU A 97 -1.84 -7.95 13.11
CA GLU A 97 -1.67 -6.74 12.30
C GLU A 97 -1.32 -7.09 10.85
N ALA A 98 -0.48 -8.09 10.61
CA ALA A 98 -0.15 -8.55 9.26
C ALA A 98 -1.38 -9.11 8.52
N ILE A 99 -2.17 -9.98 9.15
CA ILE A 99 -3.40 -10.54 8.57
C ILE A 99 -4.42 -9.43 8.31
N ARG A 100 -4.56 -8.48 9.24
CA ARG A 100 -5.44 -7.32 9.07
C ARG A 100 -5.00 -6.46 7.89
N PHE A 101 -3.71 -6.11 7.84
CA PHE A 101 -3.13 -5.33 6.76
C PHE A 101 -3.38 -6.00 5.40
N VAL A 102 -3.13 -7.31 5.29
CA VAL A 102 -3.46 -8.07 4.08
C VAL A 102 -4.95 -7.94 3.78
N SER A 103 -5.83 -8.27 4.72
CA SER A 103 -7.28 -8.28 4.49
C SER A 103 -7.87 -6.93 4.06
N GLU A 104 -7.27 -5.84 4.53
CA GLU A 104 -7.71 -4.47 4.27
C GLU A 104 -7.07 -3.85 3.03
N HIS A 105 -5.77 -4.12 2.78
CA HIS A 105 -4.97 -3.39 1.79
C HIS A 105 -4.50 -4.27 0.62
N LEU A 106 -4.36 -5.57 0.82
CA LEU A 106 -3.86 -6.51 -0.19
C LEU A 106 -4.97 -7.53 -0.46
N GLN A 107 -5.80 -7.29 -1.50
CA GLN A 107 -7.05 -8.01 -1.83
C GLN A 107 -6.88 -9.51 -2.21
N GLU A 108 -5.90 -10.18 -1.64
CA GLU A 108 -5.46 -11.55 -1.91
C GLU A 108 -6.29 -12.54 -1.08
N LYS A 109 -6.52 -13.72 -1.65
CA LYS A 109 -7.47 -14.68 -1.08
C LYS A 109 -6.86 -15.55 -0.01
N LYS A 110 -5.53 -15.69 -0.01
CA LYS A 110 -4.82 -16.68 0.81
C LYS A 110 -3.51 -16.13 1.36
N ILE A 111 -3.21 -16.51 2.60
CA ILE A 111 -1.89 -16.35 3.20
C ILE A 111 -1.26 -17.71 3.37
N TYR A 112 -0.08 -17.89 2.79
CA TYR A 112 0.78 -19.04 2.97
C TYR A 112 1.93 -18.70 3.93
N LEU A 113 2.38 -19.69 4.70
CA LEU A 113 3.64 -19.60 5.43
C LEU A 113 4.29 -20.98 5.58
N GLU A 114 5.59 -20.96 5.85
CA GLU A 114 6.38 -22.15 6.17
C GLU A 114 6.69 -22.09 7.67
N ALA A 115 5.99 -22.92 8.45
CA ALA A 115 6.12 -22.94 9.90
C ALA A 115 7.09 -24.03 10.34
N GLN A 116 8.02 -23.71 11.23
CA GLN A 116 8.79 -24.72 11.97
C GLN A 116 7.83 -25.64 12.73
N THR A 117 8.08 -26.94 12.77
CA THR A 117 7.15 -27.93 13.33
C THR A 117 6.74 -27.61 14.77
N TYR A 118 7.63 -27.04 15.59
CA TYR A 118 7.29 -26.64 16.97
C TYR A 118 6.34 -25.42 17.05
N ALA A 119 6.28 -24.59 16.00
CA ALA A 119 5.51 -23.35 15.95
C ALA A 119 4.12 -23.54 15.32
N ILE A 120 3.77 -24.75 14.85
CA ILE A 120 2.47 -25.05 14.23
C ILE A 120 1.31 -24.61 15.13
N GLY A 121 1.33 -25.01 16.41
CA GLY A 121 0.26 -24.66 17.36
C GLY A 121 0.14 -23.15 17.66
N PHE A 122 1.15 -22.35 17.31
CA PHE A 122 1.03 -20.88 17.34
C PHE A 122 0.22 -20.35 16.15
N TYR A 123 0.49 -20.86 14.93
CA TYR A 123 -0.22 -20.44 13.72
C TYR A 123 -1.65 -21.01 13.64
N GLU A 124 -1.90 -22.19 14.19
CA GLU A 124 -3.27 -22.76 14.30
C GLU A 124 -4.21 -21.85 15.10
N LYS A 125 -3.70 -21.17 16.14
CA LYS A 125 -4.48 -20.18 16.92
C LYS A 125 -4.88 -18.96 16.11
N LEU A 126 -4.17 -18.69 15.01
CA LEU A 126 -4.46 -17.61 14.07
C LEU A 126 -5.34 -18.09 12.89
N GLY A 127 -5.76 -19.37 12.89
CA GLY A 127 -6.62 -19.94 11.87
C GLY A 127 -5.90 -20.62 10.70
N PHE A 128 -4.56 -20.66 10.71
CA PHE A 128 -3.80 -21.36 9.68
C PHE A 128 -4.00 -22.87 9.80
N LYS A 129 -4.08 -23.54 8.64
CA LYS A 129 -4.20 -24.99 8.52
C LYS A 129 -2.96 -25.55 7.85
N VAL A 130 -2.48 -26.71 8.32
CA VAL A 130 -1.39 -27.43 7.68
C VAL A 130 -1.87 -27.96 6.32
N ILE A 131 -1.11 -27.70 5.26
CA ILE A 131 -1.44 -28.11 3.88
C ILE A 131 -0.35 -28.96 3.22
N SER A 132 0.79 -29.16 3.88
CA SER A 132 1.87 -29.99 3.37
C SER A 132 2.33 -31.05 4.38
N ASP A 133 3.01 -32.06 3.85
CA ASP A 133 3.86 -32.94 4.65
C ASP A 133 5.05 -32.17 5.25
N GLU A 134 5.75 -32.79 6.20
CA GLU A 134 6.97 -32.22 6.78
C GLU A 134 8.11 -32.23 5.77
N PHE A 135 8.84 -31.12 5.68
CA PHE A 135 10.05 -30.98 4.88
C PHE A 135 11.14 -30.28 5.70
N LEU A 136 12.39 -30.40 5.25
CA LEU A 136 13.53 -29.72 5.88
C LEU A 136 13.82 -28.41 5.14
N ASP A 137 13.88 -27.31 5.87
CA ASP A 137 14.40 -26.01 5.41
C ASP A 137 15.62 -25.66 6.26
N GLU A 138 16.79 -25.54 5.62
CA GLU A 138 18.10 -25.35 6.27
C GLU A 138 18.36 -26.32 7.45
N GLY A 139 17.87 -27.57 7.32
CA GLY A 139 18.01 -28.62 8.33
C GLY A 139 17.00 -28.56 9.47
N ILE A 140 16.06 -27.61 9.45
CA ILE A 140 15.00 -27.45 10.44
C ILE A 140 13.69 -28.02 9.87
N PRO A 141 12.95 -28.86 10.61
CA PRO A 141 11.67 -29.40 10.15
C PRO A 141 10.60 -28.32 10.09
N HIS A 142 9.93 -28.24 8.93
CA HIS A 142 8.88 -27.29 8.61
C HIS A 142 7.66 -27.96 7.98
N LYS A 143 6.51 -27.29 8.08
CA LYS A 143 5.29 -27.58 7.31
C LYS A 143 4.74 -26.30 6.69
N GLY A 144 4.23 -26.42 5.47
CA GLY A 144 3.45 -25.39 4.81
C GLY A 144 2.08 -25.26 5.47
N MET A 145 1.68 -24.04 5.77
CA MET A 145 0.38 -23.72 6.33
C MET A 145 -0.30 -22.62 5.52
N GLU A 146 -1.62 -22.67 5.46
CA GLU A 146 -2.45 -21.73 4.70
C GLU A 146 -3.60 -21.18 5.55
N LEU A 147 -3.90 -19.90 5.37
CA LEU A 147 -5.08 -19.23 5.89
C LEU A 147 -5.89 -18.70 4.71
N ASP A 148 -7.13 -19.17 4.58
CA ASP A 148 -8.10 -18.60 3.66
C ASP A 148 -8.62 -17.27 4.23
N ILE A 149 -8.46 -16.19 3.47
CA ILE A 149 -9.03 -14.88 3.77
C ILE A 149 -10.34 -14.67 2.97
N CYS A 150 -10.86 -15.72 2.32
CA CYS A 150 -12.09 -15.67 1.53
C CYS A 150 -13.20 -14.96 2.30
N ARG A 151 -13.54 -13.76 1.82
CA ARG A 151 -14.69 -13.00 2.27
C ARG A 151 -15.92 -13.85 1.97
N ASP A 152 -16.72 -14.11 2.99
CA ASP A 152 -18.13 -14.45 2.80
C ASP A 152 -18.72 -13.30 1.96
N GLU A 153 -19.02 -13.55 0.69
CA GLU A 153 -19.49 -12.55 -0.29
C GLU A 153 -20.79 -11.86 0.17
N SER A 154 -21.38 -12.32 1.27
CA SER A 154 -22.54 -11.74 1.94
C SER A 154 -22.24 -10.58 2.91
N ARG A 155 -20.97 -10.22 3.17
CA ARG A 155 -20.58 -9.11 4.10
C ARG A 155 -19.60 -8.08 3.54
N GLY A 156 -19.24 -8.17 2.25
CA GLY A 156 -18.04 -7.52 1.68
C GLY A 156 -18.12 -6.07 1.17
N THR A 157 -19.21 -5.32 1.35
CA THR A 157 -19.34 -3.98 0.73
C THR A 157 -19.43 -2.80 1.69
N LYS A 158 -19.43 -3.03 3.02
CA LYS A 158 -19.60 -1.91 3.98
C LYS A 158 -18.34 -1.44 4.70
N ASP A 159 -17.30 -2.26 4.85
CA ASP A 159 -16.19 -1.95 5.76
C ASP A 159 -14.96 -1.31 5.07
N THR A 160 -14.59 -1.75 3.87
CA THR A 160 -13.51 -1.11 3.08
C THR A 160 -13.94 0.25 2.55
N GLY A 161 -15.19 0.36 2.08
CA GLY A 161 -15.77 1.65 1.69
C GLY A 161 -15.80 2.60 2.87
N ARG A 162 -16.19 2.13 4.06
CA ARG A 162 -16.17 2.92 5.29
C ARG A 162 -14.76 3.37 5.69
N ALA A 163 -13.74 2.51 5.61
CA ALA A 163 -12.37 2.89 5.92
C ALA A 163 -11.79 3.91 4.90
N LYS A 164 -12.15 3.77 3.62
CA LYS A 164 -11.77 4.72 2.55
C LYS A 164 -12.47 6.06 2.74
N ASP A 165 -13.78 6.04 3.01
CA ASP A 165 -14.58 7.21 3.41
C ASP A 165 -13.97 7.91 4.63
N GLU A 166 -13.61 7.16 5.68
CA GLU A 166 -13.01 7.72 6.89
C GLU A 166 -11.65 8.38 6.59
N SER A 167 -10.84 7.78 5.72
CA SER A 167 -9.58 8.37 5.23
C SER A 167 -9.83 9.67 4.47
N TYR A 168 -10.76 9.69 3.51
CA TYR A 168 -11.12 10.91 2.80
C TYR A 168 -11.72 11.99 3.72
N ASN A 169 -12.50 11.61 4.73
CA ASN A 169 -13.03 12.53 5.72
C ASN A 169 -11.94 13.19 6.57
N LEU A 170 -10.82 12.50 6.80
CA LEU A 170 -9.64 13.09 7.42
C LEU A 170 -8.91 14.03 6.45
N ILE A 171 -8.77 13.61 5.18
CA ILE A 171 -8.16 14.42 4.13
C ILE A 171 -8.89 15.76 3.96
N TYR A 172 -10.22 15.81 4.00
CA TYR A 172 -10.96 17.08 3.93
C TYR A 172 -10.53 18.05 5.02
N LYS A 173 -10.39 17.58 6.27
CA LYS A 173 -9.96 18.42 7.40
C LYS A 173 -8.53 18.91 7.22
N GLN A 174 -7.67 18.08 6.65
CA GLN A 174 -6.28 18.44 6.39
C GLN A 174 -6.17 19.45 5.25
N ILE A 175 -6.88 19.23 4.14
CA ILE A 175 -6.93 20.16 3.01
C ILE A 175 -7.46 21.50 3.50
N GLU A 176 -8.60 21.55 4.20
CA GLU A 176 -9.15 22.79 4.75
C GLU A 176 -8.12 23.52 5.64
N ALA A 177 -7.44 22.80 6.53
CA ALA A 177 -6.41 23.40 7.39
C ALA A 177 -5.18 23.91 6.62
N LEU A 178 -4.79 23.24 5.53
CA LEU A 178 -3.62 23.57 4.72
C LEU A 178 -3.89 24.71 3.72
N THR A 179 -5.11 24.81 3.21
CA THR A 179 -5.48 25.81 2.19
C THR A 179 -6.17 27.04 2.79
N SER A 180 -6.63 26.97 4.05
CA SER A 180 -7.28 28.10 4.71
C SER A 180 -6.30 29.26 4.93
N GLY A 181 -6.52 30.36 4.20
CA GLY A 181 -5.70 31.57 4.25
C GLY A 181 -4.50 31.56 3.31
N GLU A 182 -4.42 30.59 2.40
CA GLU A 182 -3.44 30.54 1.31
C GLU A 182 -4.13 30.79 -0.04
N ASP A 183 -3.70 31.84 -0.74
CA ASP A 183 -4.25 32.25 -2.03
C ASP A 183 -3.43 31.70 -3.22
N ASP A 184 -2.22 31.20 -2.98
CA ASP A 184 -1.37 30.64 -4.02
C ASP A 184 -1.85 29.26 -4.47
N VAL A 185 -2.29 29.19 -5.72
CA VAL A 185 -2.84 27.97 -6.33
C VAL A 185 -1.80 26.85 -6.40
N ILE A 186 -0.53 27.16 -6.61
CA ILE A 186 0.53 26.15 -6.71
C ILE A 186 0.81 25.56 -5.33
N ALA A 187 0.86 26.38 -4.27
CA ALA A 187 0.99 25.91 -2.90
C ALA A 187 -0.18 24.99 -2.51
N ASN A 188 -1.41 25.40 -2.81
CA ASN A 188 -2.62 24.61 -2.54
C ASN A 188 -2.62 23.27 -3.30
N MET A 189 -2.35 23.27 -4.61
CA MET A 189 -2.23 22.05 -5.41
C MET A 189 -1.11 21.14 -4.88
N SER A 190 0.03 21.70 -4.48
CA SER A 190 1.16 20.92 -3.94
C SER A 190 0.78 20.21 -2.64
N ASN A 191 0.12 20.91 -1.72
CA ASN A 191 -0.33 20.34 -0.45
C ASN A 191 -1.43 19.30 -0.62
N ILE A 192 -2.39 19.53 -1.52
CA ILE A 192 -3.45 18.56 -1.84
C ILE A 192 -2.85 17.28 -2.43
N ALA A 193 -1.94 17.40 -3.40
CA ALA A 193 -1.25 16.25 -3.98
C ALA A 193 -0.45 15.49 -2.91
N ALA A 194 0.26 16.19 -2.02
CA ALA A 194 1.02 15.58 -0.94
C ALA A 194 0.15 14.81 0.07
N VAL A 195 -0.98 15.38 0.50
CA VAL A 195 -1.91 14.72 1.43
C VAL A 195 -2.55 13.49 0.80
N LEU A 196 -3.03 13.58 -0.44
CA LEU A 196 -3.61 12.45 -1.16
C LEU A 196 -2.59 11.33 -1.33
N HIS A 197 -1.39 11.66 -1.79
CA HIS A 197 -0.33 10.69 -2.04
C HIS A 197 0.13 9.99 -0.76
N SER A 198 0.40 10.76 0.31
CA SER A 198 0.90 10.20 1.57
C SER A 198 -0.14 9.40 2.34
N THR A 199 -1.43 9.72 2.18
CA THR A 199 -2.50 8.98 2.87
C THR A 199 -2.76 7.62 2.24
N PHE A 200 -2.75 7.54 0.91
CA PHE A 200 -3.13 6.32 0.20
C PHE A 200 -1.95 5.53 -0.38
N GLY A 201 -0.75 6.11 -0.45
CA GLY A 201 0.43 5.45 -1.01
C GLY A 201 0.29 5.15 -2.51
N PHE A 202 -0.43 6.00 -3.25
CA PHE A 202 -0.61 5.83 -4.70
C PHE A 202 0.72 5.90 -5.45
N TRP A 203 0.77 5.35 -6.67
CA TRP A 203 2.00 5.34 -7.45
C TRP A 203 2.36 6.74 -7.94
N TRP A 204 1.35 7.48 -8.40
CA TRP A 204 1.48 8.86 -8.84
C TRP A 204 0.23 9.63 -8.44
N THR A 205 0.39 10.88 -8.05
CA THR A 205 -0.73 11.75 -7.63
C THR A 205 -0.38 13.19 -7.94
N GLY A 206 -1.18 13.87 -8.73
CA GLY A 206 -0.84 15.23 -9.09
C GLY A 206 -1.90 15.93 -9.90
N PHE A 207 -1.46 17.04 -10.49
CA PHE A 207 -2.31 17.92 -11.26
C PHE A 207 -1.77 18.10 -12.68
N TYR A 208 -2.70 18.24 -13.63
CA TYR A 208 -2.43 18.83 -14.94
C TYR A 208 -3.24 20.10 -15.09
N VAL A 209 -2.60 21.21 -15.45
CA VAL A 209 -3.23 22.53 -15.57
C VAL A 209 -3.44 22.89 -17.04
N VAL A 210 -4.60 23.41 -17.39
CA VAL A 210 -4.88 23.87 -18.76
C VAL A 210 -4.06 25.13 -19.06
N LYS A 211 -3.25 25.08 -20.12
CA LYS A 211 -2.45 26.21 -20.62
C LYS A 211 -2.57 26.30 -22.14
N GLY A 212 -3.51 27.14 -22.61
CA GLY A 212 -3.85 27.22 -24.03
C GLY A 212 -4.56 25.94 -24.47
N ASP A 213 -4.04 25.30 -25.52
CA ASP A 213 -4.64 24.10 -26.13
C ASP A 213 -4.06 22.78 -25.60
N GLU A 214 -3.33 22.83 -24.48
CA GLU A 214 -2.71 21.68 -23.85
C GLU A 214 -2.90 21.67 -22.33
N LEU A 215 -2.83 20.47 -21.77
CA LEU A 215 -2.59 20.24 -20.36
C LEU A 215 -1.09 20.29 -20.10
N VAL A 216 -0.67 21.03 -19.09
CA VAL A 216 0.72 21.14 -18.64
C VAL A 216 0.83 20.57 -17.24
N LEU A 217 1.86 19.77 -17.01
CA LEU A 217 2.13 19.16 -15.70
C LEU A 217 2.22 20.24 -14.60
N GLY A 218 1.38 20.09 -13.58
CA GLY A 218 1.35 20.90 -12.36
C GLY A 218 2.06 20.20 -11.20
N PRO A 219 1.82 20.62 -9.95
CA PRO A 219 2.37 19.95 -8.77
C PRO A 219 1.95 18.48 -8.69
N PHE A 220 2.89 17.61 -8.33
CA PHE A 220 2.65 16.17 -8.23
C PHE A 220 3.58 15.50 -7.21
N GLN A 221 3.25 14.27 -6.86
CA GLN A 221 4.05 13.33 -6.10
C GLN A 221 4.16 12.02 -6.89
N GLY A 222 5.36 11.44 -6.95
CA GLY A 222 5.63 10.21 -7.69
C GLY A 222 6.77 10.35 -8.70
N PRO A 223 6.95 9.37 -9.60
CA PRO A 223 7.97 9.41 -10.64
C PRO A 223 7.74 10.53 -11.67
N ILE A 224 8.75 10.79 -12.51
CA ILE A 224 8.69 11.78 -13.59
C ILE A 224 7.50 11.47 -14.52
N ALA A 225 6.69 12.48 -14.81
CA ALA A 225 5.51 12.41 -15.68
C ALA A 225 5.69 13.20 -16.98
N CYS A 226 4.80 12.96 -17.94
CA CYS A 226 4.75 13.70 -19.20
C CYS A 226 4.46 15.18 -18.96
N SER A 227 5.27 16.08 -19.52
CA SER A 227 5.10 17.52 -19.24
C SER A 227 3.89 18.14 -19.95
N ARG A 228 3.43 17.58 -21.07
CA ARG A 228 2.35 18.12 -21.91
C ARG A 228 1.45 17.02 -22.43
N ILE A 229 0.13 17.22 -22.36
CA ILE A 229 -0.89 16.31 -22.90
C ILE A 229 -1.84 17.09 -23.82
N PRO A 230 -1.97 16.71 -25.11
CA PRO A 230 -2.87 17.40 -26.02
C PRO A 230 -4.36 17.17 -25.70
N PHE A 231 -5.22 18.11 -26.08
CA PHE A 231 -6.67 18.01 -25.91
C PHE A 231 -7.25 16.70 -26.50
N GLY A 232 -8.05 15.97 -25.71
CA GLY A 232 -8.70 14.73 -26.15
C GLY A 232 -7.78 13.51 -26.30
N ARG A 233 -6.52 13.58 -25.84
CA ARG A 233 -5.55 12.49 -25.94
C ARG A 233 -5.30 11.81 -24.59
N GLY A 234 -5.25 10.48 -24.58
CA GLY A 234 -5.11 9.69 -23.35
C GLY A 234 -6.31 9.85 -22.41
N VAL A 235 -6.19 9.33 -21.18
CA VAL A 235 -7.25 9.39 -20.18
C VAL A 235 -7.47 10.85 -19.73
N CYS A 236 -6.38 11.53 -19.32
CA CYS A 236 -6.39 12.96 -18.98
C CYS A 236 -7.03 13.86 -20.06
N GLY A 237 -6.57 13.77 -21.31
CA GLY A 237 -7.15 14.59 -22.38
C GLY A 237 -8.58 14.21 -22.71
N THR A 238 -8.98 12.95 -22.53
CA THR A 238 -10.38 12.52 -22.69
C THR A 238 -11.28 13.09 -21.59
N SER A 239 -10.82 13.08 -20.34
CA SER A 239 -11.52 13.72 -19.21
C SER A 239 -11.69 15.22 -19.46
N TRP A 240 -10.61 15.90 -19.90
CA TRP A 240 -10.67 17.30 -20.28
C TRP A 240 -11.70 17.58 -21.38
N LYS A 241 -11.73 16.74 -22.43
CA LYS A 241 -12.68 16.89 -23.55
C LYS A 241 -14.13 16.65 -23.15
N ARG A 242 -14.39 15.67 -22.27
CA ARG A 242 -15.73 15.31 -21.81
C ARG A 242 -16.22 16.18 -20.66
N LYS A 243 -15.31 16.84 -19.93
CA LYS A 243 -15.57 17.56 -18.68
C LYS A 243 -16.17 16.63 -17.62
N GLU A 244 -15.69 15.39 -17.58
CA GLU A 244 -16.19 14.33 -16.72
C GLU A 244 -15.02 13.56 -16.10
N SER A 245 -15.22 13.08 -14.88
CA SER A 245 -14.29 12.17 -14.23
C SER A 245 -14.27 10.82 -14.94
N ILE A 246 -13.07 10.23 -15.06
CA ILE A 246 -12.87 8.94 -15.72
C ILE A 246 -12.14 8.03 -14.75
N VAL A 247 -12.73 6.85 -14.49
CA VAL A 247 -12.12 5.77 -13.71
C VAL A 247 -11.73 4.67 -14.69
N VAL A 248 -10.45 4.33 -14.73
CA VAL A 248 -9.89 3.35 -15.66
C VAL A 248 -9.35 2.15 -14.87
N PRO A 249 -10.05 1.00 -14.87
CA PRO A 249 -9.63 -0.18 -14.11
C PRO A 249 -8.37 -0.86 -14.68
N ASP A 250 -8.12 -0.69 -15.98
CA ASP A 250 -6.92 -1.15 -16.69
C ASP A 250 -6.55 -0.15 -17.80
N VAL A 251 -5.47 0.61 -17.62
CA VAL A 251 -5.05 1.64 -18.59
C VAL A 251 -4.61 1.06 -19.92
N GLU A 252 -4.13 -0.20 -19.95
CA GLU A 252 -3.75 -0.87 -21.20
C GLU A 252 -4.95 -1.14 -22.10
N GLN A 253 -6.16 -1.21 -21.52
CA GLN A 253 -7.40 -1.43 -22.25
C GLN A 253 -8.08 -0.13 -22.69
N PHE A 254 -7.57 1.04 -22.28
CA PHE A 254 -8.19 2.32 -22.59
C PHE A 254 -7.96 2.73 -24.06
N PRO A 255 -9.01 3.02 -24.84
CA PRO A 255 -8.86 3.41 -26.25
C PRO A 255 -8.04 4.69 -26.41
N GLY A 256 -6.95 4.62 -27.19
CA GLY A 256 -6.07 5.77 -27.42
C GLY A 256 -5.12 6.07 -26.26
N HIS A 257 -4.86 5.08 -25.39
CA HIS A 257 -3.85 5.15 -24.33
C HIS A 257 -2.50 5.62 -24.88
N ILE A 258 -1.96 6.67 -24.27
CA ILE A 258 -0.58 7.13 -24.46
C ILE A 258 0.14 6.76 -23.18
N ALA A 259 0.87 5.65 -23.20
CA ALA A 259 1.62 5.20 -22.03
C ALA A 259 2.74 6.22 -21.71
N CYS A 260 2.55 7.01 -20.66
CA CYS A 260 3.58 7.90 -20.11
C CYS A 260 4.50 7.17 -19.12
N SER A 261 4.03 6.09 -18.48
CA SER A 261 4.81 5.24 -17.57
C SER A 261 4.39 3.78 -17.72
N SER A 262 5.33 2.88 -17.98
CA SER A 262 5.07 1.45 -18.18
C SER A 262 4.62 0.69 -16.92
N LEU A 263 4.55 1.37 -15.77
CA LEU A 263 4.18 0.78 -14.48
C LEU A 263 2.78 1.18 -14.00
N SER A 264 2.12 2.16 -14.63
CA SER A 264 0.72 2.46 -14.31
C SER A 264 -0.19 1.36 -14.86
N ARG A 265 -1.11 0.86 -14.02
CA ARG A 265 -2.06 -0.21 -14.35
C ARG A 265 -3.50 0.24 -14.23
N SER A 266 -3.85 1.11 -13.29
CA SER A 266 -5.15 1.79 -13.24
C SER A 266 -4.97 3.28 -12.95
N GLU A 267 -5.94 4.09 -13.37
CA GLU A 267 -5.89 5.56 -13.33
C GLU A 267 -7.27 6.13 -12.98
N ILE A 268 -7.30 7.20 -12.20
CA ILE A 268 -8.50 8.04 -12.02
C ILE A 268 -8.15 9.50 -12.32
N VAL A 269 -8.96 10.10 -13.19
CA VAL A 269 -8.83 11.52 -13.55
C VAL A 269 -10.11 12.25 -13.20
N VAL A 270 -9.98 13.39 -12.50
CA VAL A 270 -11.10 14.24 -12.09
C VAL A 270 -10.87 15.68 -12.55
N PRO A 271 -11.79 16.29 -13.31
CA PRO A 271 -11.64 17.67 -13.76
C PRO A 271 -11.97 18.69 -12.69
N VAL A 272 -11.11 19.69 -12.52
CA VAL A 272 -11.36 20.90 -11.72
C VAL A 272 -12.03 21.94 -12.63
N LEU A 273 -13.26 22.34 -12.28
CA LEU A 273 -14.09 23.22 -13.08
C LEU A 273 -14.14 24.64 -12.51
N ARG A 274 -13.99 25.65 -13.38
CA ARG A 274 -14.26 27.05 -13.05
C ARG A 274 -15.10 27.68 -14.17
N GLY A 275 -16.29 28.15 -13.83
CA GLY A 275 -17.22 28.73 -14.81
C GLY A 275 -17.62 27.75 -15.93
N GLY A 276 -17.74 26.45 -15.60
CA GLY A 276 -18.06 25.40 -16.57
C GLY A 276 -16.91 24.98 -17.50
N ASN A 277 -15.71 25.54 -17.31
CA ASN A 277 -14.51 25.16 -18.07
C ASN A 277 -13.53 24.41 -17.16
N VAL A 278 -12.90 23.37 -17.71
CA VAL A 278 -11.81 22.65 -17.03
C VAL A 278 -10.61 23.59 -16.97
N ILE A 279 -10.10 23.82 -15.77
CA ILE A 279 -8.89 24.64 -15.54
C ILE A 279 -7.70 23.80 -15.08
N ALA A 280 -7.97 22.64 -14.47
CA ALA A 280 -6.99 21.65 -14.10
C ALA A 280 -7.66 20.25 -14.06
N LEU A 281 -6.85 19.21 -13.93
CA LEU A 281 -7.26 17.85 -13.65
C LEU A 281 -6.49 17.39 -12.41
N ILE A 282 -7.16 16.69 -11.50
CA ILE A 282 -6.53 15.78 -10.56
C ILE A 282 -6.32 14.46 -11.31
N ASP A 283 -5.11 13.93 -11.27
CA ASP A 283 -4.73 12.68 -11.91
C ASP A 283 -3.98 11.80 -10.92
N ILE A 284 -4.36 10.53 -10.84
CA ILE A 284 -3.83 9.56 -9.88
C ILE A 284 -3.67 8.20 -10.55
N ASP A 285 -2.44 7.67 -10.50
CA ASP A 285 -2.09 6.35 -11.02
C ASP A 285 -1.84 5.35 -9.89
N SER A 286 -2.05 4.07 -10.22
CA SER A 286 -1.69 2.93 -9.38
C SER A 286 -0.96 1.85 -10.17
N LYS A 287 -0.07 1.11 -9.49
CA LYS A 287 0.58 -0.09 -10.03
C LYS A 287 -0.35 -1.31 -10.06
N GLU A 288 -1.48 -1.24 -9.38
CA GLU A 288 -2.44 -2.35 -9.28
C GLU A 288 -3.65 -2.07 -10.19
N LEU A 289 -4.28 -3.13 -10.69
CA LEU A 289 -5.53 -3.04 -11.46
C LEU A 289 -6.70 -2.72 -10.53
N ASN A 290 -7.75 -2.07 -11.05
CA ASN A 290 -8.99 -1.78 -10.32
C ASN A 290 -8.76 -1.10 -8.95
N THR A 291 -7.76 -0.22 -8.83
CA THR A 291 -7.47 0.46 -7.56
C THR A 291 -8.59 1.43 -7.18
N PHE A 292 -9.16 2.09 -8.19
CA PHE A 292 -10.13 3.16 -8.03
C PHE A 292 -11.56 2.68 -8.26
N ASP A 293 -12.48 3.18 -7.43
CA ASP A 293 -13.90 2.84 -7.43
C ASP A 293 -14.79 4.10 -7.37
N GLY A 294 -16.10 3.90 -7.13
CA GLY A 294 -17.05 5.00 -7.04
C GLY A 294 -16.85 5.93 -5.85
N ILE A 295 -16.25 5.42 -4.76
CA ILE A 295 -15.97 6.21 -3.55
C ILE A 295 -14.83 7.17 -3.85
N ASP A 296 -13.74 6.70 -4.49
CA ASP A 296 -12.64 7.61 -4.87
C ASP A 296 -13.15 8.71 -5.79
N ARG A 297 -13.97 8.35 -6.77
CA ARG A 297 -14.56 9.31 -7.70
C ARG A 297 -15.37 10.38 -6.96
N GLU A 298 -16.31 9.99 -6.11
CA GLU A 298 -17.16 10.93 -5.37
C GLU A 298 -16.32 11.86 -4.48
N HIS A 299 -15.35 11.30 -3.76
CA HIS A 299 -14.53 12.10 -2.86
C HIS A 299 -13.54 13.01 -3.59
N LEU A 300 -12.92 12.55 -4.68
CA LEU A 300 -12.01 13.38 -5.48
C LEU A 300 -12.76 14.46 -6.26
N GLU A 301 -13.99 14.19 -6.74
CA GLU A 301 -14.87 15.22 -7.29
C GLU A 301 -15.15 16.31 -6.26
N ARG A 302 -15.43 15.94 -5.01
CA ARG A 302 -15.62 16.91 -3.92
C ARG A 302 -14.34 17.67 -3.53
N ILE A 303 -13.15 17.09 -3.71
CA ILE A 303 -11.88 17.81 -3.52
C ILE A 303 -11.64 18.81 -4.66
N ALA A 304 -12.14 18.52 -5.86
CA ALA A 304 -11.99 19.36 -7.03
C ALA A 304 -12.93 20.58 -7.05
N ASP A 305 -14.03 20.54 -6.30
CA ASP A 305 -15.02 21.60 -6.13
C ASP A 305 -14.54 22.75 -5.22
#